data_AF-A0A850M3V0-F1
#
_entry.id   AF-A0A850M3V0-F1
#
_cell.length_a   1.000
_cell.length_b   1.000
_cell.length_c   1.000
_cell.angle_alpha   90.00
_cell.angle_beta   90.00
_cell.angle_gamma   90.00
#
_symmetry.space_group_name_H-M   'P 1'
#
loop_
_entity.id
_entity.type
_entity.pdbx_description
1 polymer ?
#
loop_
_entity_poly.entity_id
_entity_poly.type
_entity_poly.pdbx_seq_one_letter_code
_entity_poly.pdbx_strand_id
1 'polypeptide(L)'
;MKGIRFIRYCQNLQRKTMFNFKKLQNLAKADLAGDILEVSNAIEVAPVMIIRHLLKLEGLSKRAVKEIIEGTVPPPEYLKESLEIALRNDPVFSPKGIQYSKRRGKIGEDLIAEWLDSQALEYTRDIGQGGPDLLLKNPIRLDIAGKLKEFDWIESKASYCDAFELKRNRAQFRRYNELGRGLIFYWFGIERNLRIDWDVFTWKDLYKLVEPSLKEKIKGLISFIPLEFRFLISRD
;
A
#
# COMPACT_ATOMS: atom_id res chain seq x y z
N MET A 1 2.96 17.41 -0.25
CA MET A 1 2.63 16.83 1.08
C MET A 1 3.56 15.66 1.35
N LYS A 2 4.18 15.60 2.54
CA LYS A 2 5.21 14.60 2.87
C LYS A 2 4.66 13.16 2.88
N GLY A 3 3.41 12.94 3.28
CA GLY A 3 2.76 11.61 3.25
C GLY A 3 2.65 11.00 1.85
N ILE A 4 2.27 11.79 0.84
CA ILE A 4 2.28 11.32 -0.56
C ILE A 4 3.68 10.89 -1.01
N ARG A 5 4.73 11.65 -0.65
CA ARG A 5 6.12 11.27 -0.98
C ARG A 5 6.49 9.92 -0.35
N PHE A 6 6.13 9.71 0.92
CA PHE A 6 6.35 8.43 1.60
C PHE A 6 5.62 7.27 0.92
N ILE A 7 4.36 7.44 0.54
CA ILE A 7 3.60 6.39 -0.16
C ILE A 7 4.22 6.07 -1.52
N ARG A 8 4.64 7.08 -2.28
CA ARG A 8 5.35 6.87 -3.55
C ARG A 8 6.70 6.17 -3.33
N TYR A 9 7.44 6.49 -2.27
CA TYR A 9 8.65 5.78 -1.89
C TYR A 9 8.38 4.30 -1.65
N CYS A 10 7.39 3.96 -0.83
CA CYS A 10 7.00 2.58 -0.55
C CYS A 10 6.59 1.82 -1.82
N GLN A 11 5.76 2.42 -2.68
CA GLN A 11 5.36 1.81 -3.95
C GLN A 11 6.54 1.59 -4.90
N ASN A 12 7.47 2.54 -4.98
CA ASN A 12 8.67 2.40 -5.78
C ASN A 12 9.56 1.26 -5.27
N LEU A 13 9.80 1.19 -3.96
CA LEU A 13 10.56 0.10 -3.35
C LEU A 13 9.91 -1.27 -3.63
N GLN A 14 8.59 -1.36 -3.48
CA GLN A 14 7.84 -2.58 -3.80
C GLN A 14 8.03 -2.99 -5.26
N ARG A 15 7.92 -2.05 -6.20
CA ARG A 15 8.08 -2.32 -7.64
C ARG A 15 9.48 -2.76 -8.01
N LYS A 16 10.50 -2.04 -7.54
CA LYS A 16 11.90 -2.40 -7.76
C LYS A 16 12.17 -3.81 -7.25
N THR A 17 11.70 -4.11 -6.04
CA THR A 17 11.79 -5.45 -5.43
C THR A 17 11.12 -6.52 -6.30
N MET A 18 9.91 -6.26 -6.81
CA MET A 18 9.22 -7.20 -7.69
C MET A 18 9.96 -7.43 -9.02
N PHE A 19 10.44 -6.35 -9.65
CA PHE A 19 11.13 -6.42 -10.94
C PHE A 19 12.50 -7.10 -10.83
N ASN A 20 13.23 -6.81 -9.75
CA ASN A 20 14.57 -7.31 -9.50
C ASN A 20 14.60 -8.57 -8.63
N PHE A 21 13.46 -9.18 -8.33
CA PHE A 21 13.37 -10.35 -7.44
C PHE A 21 14.30 -11.49 -7.84
N LYS A 22 14.48 -11.71 -9.15
CA LYS A 22 15.39 -12.73 -9.69
C LYS A 22 16.85 -12.51 -9.30
N LYS A 23 17.29 -11.26 -9.06
CA LYS A 23 18.67 -10.96 -8.67
C LYS A 23 19.01 -11.56 -7.30
N LEU A 24 18.01 -11.82 -6.44
CA LEU A 24 18.21 -12.53 -5.18
C LEU A 24 18.82 -13.92 -5.40
N GLN A 25 18.52 -14.61 -6.50
CA GLN A 25 19.02 -15.96 -6.76
C GLN A 25 20.54 -16.04 -6.90
N ASN A 26 21.19 -14.90 -7.19
CA ASN A 26 22.63 -14.81 -7.35
C ASN A 26 23.34 -14.41 -6.04
N LEU A 27 22.60 -14.11 -4.97
CA LEU A 27 23.19 -13.75 -3.69
C LEU A 27 23.54 -14.98 -2.88
N ALA A 28 24.73 -14.95 -2.29
CA ALA A 28 25.23 -15.90 -1.33
C ALA A 28 25.47 -15.22 0.02
N LYS A 29 25.74 -16.03 1.06
CA LYS A 29 26.05 -15.53 2.40
C LYS A 29 27.27 -14.59 2.42
N ALA A 30 28.26 -14.86 1.57
CA ALA A 30 29.48 -14.06 1.47
C ALA A 30 29.22 -12.63 0.97
N ASP A 31 28.14 -12.41 0.23
CA ASP A 31 27.78 -11.07 -0.28
C ASP A 31 27.27 -10.13 0.81
N LEU A 32 26.93 -10.66 1.99
CA LEU A 32 26.65 -9.86 3.20
C LEU A 32 27.91 -9.42 3.95
N ALA A 33 29.11 -9.70 3.46
CA ALA A 33 30.33 -9.17 4.10
C ALA A 33 30.38 -7.62 4.10
N GLY A 34 29.49 -6.93 3.36
CA GLY A 34 29.24 -5.48 3.42
C GLY A 34 27.95 -5.10 4.17
N ASP A 35 27.60 -3.81 4.13
CA ASP A 35 26.33 -3.32 4.72
C ASP A 35 25.14 -3.83 3.87
N ILE A 36 24.15 -4.44 4.52
CA ILE A 36 22.92 -4.90 3.85
C ILE A 36 22.21 -3.80 3.06
N LEU A 37 22.33 -2.54 3.48
CA LEU A 37 21.78 -1.41 2.75
C LEU A 37 22.52 -1.15 1.43
N GLU A 38 23.83 -1.34 1.39
CA GLU A 38 24.63 -1.27 0.16
C GLU A 38 24.20 -2.37 -0.82
N VAL A 39 24.06 -3.61 -0.32
CA VAL A 39 23.57 -4.73 -1.13
C VAL A 39 22.17 -4.46 -1.65
N SER A 40 21.25 -4.04 -0.78
CA SER A 40 19.87 -3.63 -1.10
C SER A 40 19.83 -2.58 -2.21
N ASN A 41 20.69 -1.57 -2.13
CA ASN A 41 20.77 -0.51 -3.12
C ASN A 41 21.34 -1.01 -4.45
N ALA A 42 22.41 -1.83 -4.41
CA ALA A 42 23.07 -2.35 -5.60
C ALA A 42 22.16 -3.24 -6.46
N ILE A 43 21.37 -4.11 -5.82
CA ILE A 43 20.46 -5.00 -6.54
C ILE A 43 19.04 -4.43 -6.68
N GLU A 44 18.75 -3.32 -6.02
CA GLU A 44 17.44 -2.65 -5.97
C GLU A 44 16.31 -3.57 -5.46
N VAL A 45 16.56 -4.25 -4.35
CA VAL A 45 15.61 -5.15 -3.68
C VAL A 45 15.54 -4.75 -2.22
N ALA A 46 14.34 -4.70 -1.65
CA ALA A 46 14.15 -4.31 -0.26
C ALA A 46 14.94 -5.19 0.72
N PRO A 47 15.55 -4.61 1.78
CA PRO A 47 16.54 -5.32 2.58
C PRO A 47 15.93 -6.50 3.37
N VAL A 48 14.66 -6.44 3.77
CA VAL A 48 13.99 -7.59 4.42
C VAL A 48 13.84 -8.76 3.44
N MET A 49 13.69 -8.50 2.14
CA MET A 49 13.62 -9.56 1.14
C MET A 49 14.96 -10.25 0.91
N ILE A 50 16.08 -9.52 1.08
CA ILE A 50 17.43 -10.09 1.10
C ILE A 50 17.57 -11.02 2.31
N ILE A 51 17.22 -10.58 3.52
CA ILE A 51 17.26 -11.44 4.72
C ILE A 51 16.41 -12.70 4.54
N ARG A 52 15.18 -12.56 4.04
CA ARG A 52 14.29 -13.71 3.77
C ARG A 52 14.89 -14.68 2.76
N HIS A 53 15.67 -14.20 1.79
CA HIS A 53 16.35 -15.06 0.84
C HIS A 53 17.49 -15.84 1.51
N LEU A 54 18.34 -15.16 2.26
CA LEU A 54 19.48 -15.77 2.95
C LEU A 54 19.05 -16.80 4.00
N LEU A 55 18.01 -16.51 4.78
CA LEU A 55 17.41 -17.48 5.70
C LEU A 55 16.89 -18.72 4.97
N LYS A 56 16.39 -18.60 3.74
CA LYS A 56 16.02 -19.78 2.93
C LYS A 56 17.23 -20.56 2.43
N LEU A 57 18.35 -19.90 2.13
CA LEU A 57 19.60 -20.58 1.79
C LEU A 57 20.16 -21.39 2.97
N GLU A 58 19.83 -21.03 4.22
CA GLU A 58 20.06 -21.86 5.40
C GLU A 58 19.17 -23.11 5.49
N GLY A 59 18.27 -23.32 4.52
CA GLY A 59 17.31 -24.41 4.54
C GLY A 59 16.12 -24.18 5.48
N LEU A 60 15.93 -22.95 6.00
CA LEU A 60 14.82 -22.66 6.90
C LEU A 60 13.47 -22.67 6.18
N SER A 61 12.47 -23.23 6.87
CA SER A 61 11.10 -23.26 6.37
C SER A 61 10.49 -21.85 6.28
N LYS A 62 9.44 -21.69 5.46
CA LYS A 62 8.70 -20.41 5.37
C LYS A 62 8.18 -19.93 6.74
N ARG A 63 7.82 -20.87 7.62
CA ARG A 63 7.35 -20.58 8.98
C ARG A 63 8.49 -20.04 9.85
N ALA A 64 9.63 -20.73 9.88
CA ALA A 64 10.81 -20.30 10.63
C ALA A 64 11.30 -18.92 10.16
N VAL A 65 11.37 -18.69 8.84
CA VAL A 65 11.69 -17.37 8.27
C VAL A 65 10.72 -16.29 8.77
N LYS A 66 9.41 -16.59 8.81
CA LYS A 66 8.41 -15.64 9.31
C LYS A 66 8.63 -15.32 10.79
N GLU A 67 8.80 -16.34 11.62
CA GLU A 67 9.02 -16.21 13.07
C GLU A 67 10.29 -15.38 13.38
N ILE A 68 11.37 -15.58 12.62
CA ILE A 68 12.59 -14.75 12.73
C ILE A 68 12.34 -13.30 12.35
N ILE A 69 11.68 -13.05 11.20
CA ILE A 69 11.37 -11.67 10.77
C ILE A 69 10.43 -10.96 11.75
N GLU A 70 9.52 -11.69 12.40
CA GLU A 70 8.61 -11.18 13.43
C GLU A 70 9.27 -11.05 14.82
N GLY A 71 10.50 -11.56 14.99
CA GLY A 71 11.25 -11.48 16.24
C GLY A 71 10.80 -12.48 17.32
N THR A 72 10.02 -13.51 16.96
CA THR A 72 9.61 -14.56 17.91
C THR A 72 10.65 -15.66 18.05
N VAL A 73 11.60 -15.73 17.12
CA VAL A 73 12.73 -16.67 17.11
C VAL A 73 14.00 -15.89 16.75
N PRO A 74 15.15 -16.15 17.39
CA PRO A 74 16.39 -15.46 17.04
C PRO A 74 16.89 -15.86 15.64
N PRO A 75 17.49 -14.92 14.88
CA PRO A 75 18.18 -15.25 13.63
C PRO A 75 19.50 -16.00 13.89
N PRO A 76 20.11 -16.63 12.87
CA PRO A 76 21.52 -16.99 12.91
C PRO A 76 22.41 -15.78 13.29
N GLU A 77 23.45 -15.99 14.07
CA GLU A 77 24.25 -14.90 14.66
C GLU A 77 24.78 -13.91 13.61
N TYR A 78 25.27 -14.43 12.47
CA TYR A 78 25.80 -13.60 11.39
C TYR A 78 24.76 -12.69 10.70
N LEU A 79 23.45 -12.96 10.88
CA LEU A 79 22.36 -12.15 10.32
C LEU A 79 21.76 -11.17 11.32
N LYS A 80 22.17 -11.21 12.59
CA LYS A 80 21.51 -10.46 13.65
C LYS A 80 21.51 -8.96 13.39
N GLU A 81 22.69 -8.39 13.15
CA GLU A 81 22.85 -6.96 12.85
C GLU A 81 22.16 -6.58 11.53
N SER A 82 22.37 -7.37 10.46
CA SER A 82 21.75 -7.11 9.16
C SER A 82 20.23 -7.17 9.22
N LEU A 83 19.64 -8.06 10.03
CA LEU A 83 18.20 -8.15 10.24
C LEU A 83 17.69 -6.88 10.93
N GLU A 84 18.34 -6.41 12.00
CA GLU A 84 17.96 -5.18 12.70
C GLU A 84 17.98 -3.96 11.76
N ILE A 85 19.05 -3.83 10.97
CA ILE A 85 19.19 -2.78 9.96
C ILE A 85 18.09 -2.89 8.90
N ALA A 86 17.84 -4.10 8.37
CA ALA A 86 16.81 -4.32 7.35
C ALA A 86 15.41 -3.96 7.86
N LEU A 87 15.05 -4.42 9.06
CA LEU A 87 13.74 -4.16 9.67
C LEU A 87 13.51 -2.66 9.89
N ARG A 88 14.55 -1.92 10.28
CA ARG A 88 14.49 -0.46 10.49
C ARG A 88 14.37 0.33 9.18
N ASN A 89 14.88 -0.19 8.06
CA ASN A 89 14.98 0.54 6.80
C ASN A 89 13.99 0.08 5.72
N ASP A 90 13.16 -0.94 5.99
CA ASP A 90 12.16 -1.44 5.05
C ASP A 90 10.73 -1.07 5.48
N PRO A 91 10.13 -0.01 4.90
CA PRO A 91 8.76 0.38 5.23
C PRO A 91 7.68 -0.46 4.51
N VAL A 92 8.06 -1.47 3.73
CA VAL A 92 7.14 -2.26 2.89
C VAL A 92 7.02 -3.70 3.40
N PHE A 93 8.14 -4.40 3.57
CA PHE A 93 8.17 -5.84 3.84
C PHE A 93 8.53 -6.20 5.29
N SER A 94 8.93 -5.23 6.11
CA SER A 94 9.07 -5.42 7.56
C SER A 94 7.70 -5.63 8.23
N PRO A 95 7.63 -6.27 9.41
CA PRO A 95 6.39 -6.40 10.17
C PRO A 95 5.70 -5.05 10.42
N LYS A 96 6.48 -4.03 10.81
CA LYS A 96 5.97 -2.66 10.98
C LYS A 96 5.43 -2.07 9.67
N GLY A 97 6.17 -2.20 8.57
CA GLY A 97 5.74 -1.74 7.25
C GLY A 97 4.40 -2.36 6.82
N ILE A 98 4.27 -3.67 6.99
CA ILE A 98 3.03 -4.41 6.72
C ILE A 98 1.89 -3.93 7.63
N GLN A 99 2.15 -3.78 8.93
CA GLN A 99 1.17 -3.29 9.89
C GLN A 99 0.66 -1.88 9.52
N TYR A 100 1.56 -0.95 9.20
CA TYR A 100 1.17 0.40 8.78
C TYR A 100 0.42 0.41 7.46
N SER A 101 0.78 -0.45 6.50
CA SER A 101 0.04 -0.56 5.25
C SER A 101 -1.39 -1.04 5.48
N LYS A 102 -1.58 -2.07 6.31
CA LYS A 102 -2.92 -2.56 6.69
C LYS A 102 -3.73 -1.49 7.42
N ARG A 103 -3.14 -0.86 8.43
CA ARG A 103 -3.79 0.22 9.19
C ARG A 103 -4.21 1.39 8.30
N ARG A 104 -3.35 1.79 7.37
CA ARG A 104 -3.64 2.86 6.41
C ARG A 104 -4.79 2.50 5.46
N GLY A 105 -4.82 1.26 4.97
CA GLY A 105 -5.96 0.73 4.19
C GLY A 105 -7.26 0.86 4.95
N LYS A 106 -7.29 0.32 6.18
CA LYS A 106 -8.46 0.35 7.06
C LYS A 106 -8.95 1.77 7.35
N ILE A 107 -8.02 2.70 7.64
CA ILE A 107 -8.39 4.12 7.85
C ILE A 107 -9.05 4.69 6.60
N GLY A 108 -8.53 4.41 5.40
CA GLY A 108 -9.15 4.84 4.16
C GLY A 108 -10.58 4.31 3.99
N GLU A 109 -10.77 3.01 4.18
CA GLU A 109 -12.11 2.38 4.13
C GLU A 109 -13.07 3.00 5.16
N ASP A 110 -12.60 3.26 6.38
CA ASP A 110 -13.41 3.87 7.43
C ASP A 110 -13.83 5.31 7.13
N LEU A 111 -12.98 6.08 6.44
CA LEU A 111 -13.33 7.45 6.02
C LEU A 111 -14.39 7.47 4.91
N ILE A 112 -14.34 6.52 3.97
CA ILE A 112 -15.40 6.38 2.95
C ILE A 112 -16.69 5.98 3.63
N ALA A 113 -16.64 5.03 4.55
CA ALA A 113 -17.82 4.61 5.28
C ALA A 113 -18.46 5.72 6.11
N GLU A 114 -17.68 6.48 6.89
CA GLU A 114 -18.20 7.61 7.65
C GLU A 114 -18.86 8.65 6.74
N TRP A 115 -18.31 8.85 5.54
CA TRP A 115 -18.95 9.68 4.52
C TRP A 115 -20.28 9.08 4.03
N LEU A 116 -20.33 7.80 3.68
CA LEU A 116 -21.57 7.13 3.26
C LEU A 116 -22.64 7.15 4.36
N ASP A 117 -22.25 6.88 5.60
CA ASP A 117 -23.12 6.92 6.78
C ASP A 117 -23.72 8.32 6.96
N SER A 118 -22.93 9.39 6.73
CA SER A 118 -23.41 10.77 6.78
C SER A 118 -24.48 11.10 5.72
N GLN A 119 -24.53 10.30 4.65
CA GLN A 119 -25.51 10.40 3.57
C GLN A 119 -26.68 9.39 3.74
N ALA A 120 -26.72 8.66 4.87
CA ALA A 120 -27.67 7.58 5.12
C ALA A 120 -27.67 6.48 4.02
N LEU A 121 -26.51 6.21 3.42
CA LEU A 121 -26.35 5.16 2.41
C LEU A 121 -26.01 3.83 3.06
N GLU A 122 -26.79 2.79 2.74
CA GLU A 122 -26.54 1.42 3.17
C GLU A 122 -25.53 0.71 2.26
N TYR A 123 -24.58 -0.04 2.84
CA TYR A 123 -23.55 -0.78 2.10
C TYR A 123 -23.06 -2.03 2.86
N THR A 124 -22.37 -2.93 2.14
CA THR A 124 -21.71 -4.12 2.68
C THR A 124 -20.20 -4.03 2.47
N ARG A 125 -19.38 -4.36 3.48
CA ARG A 125 -17.91 -4.36 3.38
C ARG A 125 -17.27 -5.74 3.21
N ASP A 126 -17.95 -6.80 3.66
CA ASP A 126 -17.42 -8.17 3.70
C ASP A 126 -18.14 -9.08 2.71
N ILE A 127 -18.17 -8.71 1.43
CA ILE A 127 -18.81 -9.47 0.35
C ILE A 127 -18.06 -10.76 -0.06
N GLY A 128 -17.10 -11.21 0.75
CA GLY A 128 -16.28 -12.40 0.51
C GLY A 128 -15.00 -12.12 -0.27
N GLN A 129 -14.24 -13.17 -0.57
CA GLN A 129 -12.98 -13.02 -1.31
C GLN A 129 -13.24 -12.54 -2.74
N GLY A 130 -12.73 -11.35 -3.06
CA GLY A 130 -12.64 -10.86 -4.43
C GLY A 130 -13.78 -9.97 -4.91
N GLY A 131 -14.55 -9.36 -4.00
CA GLY A 131 -15.42 -8.22 -4.31
C GLY A 131 -14.80 -6.85 -3.92
N PRO A 132 -15.43 -5.73 -4.31
CA PRO A 132 -15.04 -4.38 -3.88
C PRO A 132 -15.08 -4.15 -2.36
N ASP A 133 -14.34 -3.15 -1.88
CA ASP A 133 -14.29 -2.82 -0.45
C ASP A 133 -15.65 -2.37 0.13
N LEU A 134 -16.48 -1.71 -0.67
CA LEU A 134 -17.86 -1.35 -0.31
C LEU A 134 -18.81 -1.61 -1.49
N LEU A 135 -19.82 -2.46 -1.29
CA LEU A 135 -20.93 -2.66 -2.22
C LEU A 135 -22.17 -1.93 -1.69
N LEU A 136 -22.71 -0.99 -2.45
CA LEU A 136 -23.83 -0.16 -2.02
C LEU A 136 -25.15 -0.88 -2.28
N LYS A 137 -26.10 -0.75 -1.34
CA LYS A 137 -27.46 -1.28 -1.53
C LYS A 137 -28.25 -0.44 -2.54
N ASN A 138 -27.98 0.87 -2.56
CA ASN A 138 -28.52 1.82 -3.52
C ASN A 138 -27.36 2.64 -4.11
N PRO A 139 -27.35 2.92 -5.42
CA PRO A 139 -26.26 3.64 -6.05
C PRO A 139 -26.08 5.05 -5.48
N ILE A 140 -24.83 5.47 -5.26
CA ILE A 140 -24.52 6.85 -4.90
C ILE A 140 -24.42 7.72 -6.15
N ARG A 141 -25.08 8.88 -6.13
CA ARG A 141 -25.02 9.88 -7.20
C ARG A 141 -23.95 10.93 -6.92
N LEU A 142 -22.97 11.05 -7.80
CA LEU A 142 -21.87 12.01 -7.65
C LEU A 142 -21.63 12.79 -8.94
N ASP A 143 -21.27 14.05 -8.81
CA ASP A 143 -20.73 14.84 -9.92
C ASP A 143 -19.25 14.46 -10.14
N ILE A 144 -18.97 13.84 -11.29
CA ILE A 144 -17.63 13.57 -11.78
C ILE A 144 -17.35 14.44 -13.00
N ALA A 145 -16.51 15.46 -12.84
CA ALA A 145 -16.08 16.36 -13.92
C ALA A 145 -17.27 17.02 -14.67
N GLY A 146 -18.26 17.50 -13.92
CA GLY A 146 -19.47 18.17 -14.43
C GLY A 146 -20.54 17.20 -14.94
N LYS A 147 -20.44 15.91 -14.62
CA LYS A 147 -21.39 14.88 -15.04
C LYS A 147 -21.88 14.09 -13.84
N LEU A 148 -23.19 14.11 -13.62
CA LEU A 148 -23.82 13.27 -12.61
C LEU A 148 -23.74 11.80 -13.03
N LYS A 149 -23.18 10.97 -12.16
CA LYS A 149 -23.04 9.52 -12.36
C LYS A 149 -23.48 8.76 -11.12
N GLU A 150 -24.02 7.57 -11.34
CA GLU A 150 -24.38 6.63 -10.28
C GLU A 150 -23.32 5.55 -10.14
N PHE A 151 -23.01 5.16 -8.91
CA PHE A 151 -22.01 4.14 -8.59
C PHE A 151 -22.60 3.10 -7.64
N ASP A 152 -22.42 1.83 -7.97
CA ASP A 152 -22.93 0.67 -7.23
C ASP A 152 -21.92 0.17 -6.20
N TRP A 153 -20.62 0.44 -6.41
CA TRP A 153 -19.56 -0.01 -5.52
C TRP A 153 -18.39 0.96 -5.46
N ILE A 154 -17.63 0.89 -4.37
CA ILE A 154 -16.42 1.68 -4.13
C ILE A 154 -15.25 0.76 -3.79
N GLU A 155 -14.11 0.98 -4.43
CA GLU A 155 -12.84 0.34 -4.08
C GLU A 155 -11.89 1.40 -3.48
N SER A 156 -11.44 1.18 -2.25
CA SER A 156 -10.53 2.04 -1.49
C SER A 156 -9.08 1.63 -1.70
N LYS A 157 -8.29 2.49 -2.34
CA LYS A 157 -6.84 2.29 -2.53
C LYS A 157 -6.05 3.30 -1.72
N ALA A 158 -5.45 2.82 -0.62
CA ALA A 158 -4.50 3.57 0.20
C ALA A 158 -3.10 3.71 -0.46
N SER A 159 -3.09 4.11 -1.74
CA SER A 159 -1.92 4.23 -2.60
C SER A 159 -2.01 5.46 -3.53
N TYR A 160 -0.92 5.77 -4.21
CA TYR A 160 -0.88 6.73 -5.32
C TYR A 160 -1.15 6.01 -6.64
N CYS A 161 -2.04 6.56 -7.48
CA CYS A 161 -2.36 5.98 -8.78
C CYS A 161 -1.39 6.45 -9.86
N ASP A 162 -0.63 5.51 -10.41
CA ASP A 162 0.14 5.69 -11.64
C ASP A 162 -0.14 4.53 -12.61
N ALA A 163 0.51 4.56 -13.78
CA ALA A 163 0.31 3.55 -14.81
C ALA A 163 0.61 2.11 -14.33
N PHE A 164 1.58 1.94 -13.42
CA PHE A 164 1.89 0.62 -12.87
C PHE A 164 0.79 0.13 -11.94
N GLU A 165 0.33 0.96 -10.99
CA GLU A 165 -0.79 0.57 -10.13
C GLU A 165 -2.05 0.26 -10.93
N LEU A 166 -2.38 1.11 -11.91
CA LEU A 166 -3.57 0.90 -12.72
C LEU A 166 -3.48 -0.42 -13.49
N LYS A 167 -2.33 -0.74 -14.11
CA LYS A 167 -2.11 -2.01 -14.79
C LYS A 167 -2.24 -3.19 -13.83
N ARG A 168 -1.67 -3.09 -12.62
CA ARG A 168 -1.69 -4.15 -11.60
C ARG A 168 -3.10 -4.47 -11.12
N ASN A 169 -3.95 -3.46 -10.94
CA ASN A 169 -5.31 -3.62 -10.41
C ASN A 169 -6.38 -3.81 -11.51
N ARG A 170 -6.03 -3.64 -12.80
CA ARG A 170 -6.98 -3.76 -13.92
C ARG A 170 -7.79 -5.05 -13.91
N ALA A 171 -7.16 -6.18 -13.63
CA ALA A 171 -7.85 -7.47 -13.58
C ALA A 171 -8.86 -7.53 -12.42
N GLN A 172 -8.54 -6.94 -11.27
CA GLN A 172 -9.45 -6.83 -10.14
C GLN A 172 -10.67 -5.97 -10.51
N PHE A 173 -10.45 -4.77 -11.04
CA PHE A 173 -11.54 -3.85 -11.38
C PHE A 173 -12.48 -4.42 -12.44
N ARG A 174 -11.94 -5.10 -13.46
CA ARG A 174 -12.75 -5.76 -14.49
C ARG A 174 -13.72 -6.80 -13.93
N ARG A 175 -13.33 -7.54 -12.88
CA ARG A 175 -14.23 -8.51 -12.25
C ARG A 175 -15.44 -7.84 -11.61
N TYR A 176 -15.29 -6.60 -11.14
CA TYR A 176 -16.37 -5.89 -10.48
C TYR A 176 -17.38 -5.28 -11.45
N ASN A 177 -17.13 -5.32 -12.77
CA ASN A 177 -18.09 -4.82 -13.77
C ASN A 177 -19.44 -5.57 -13.70
N GLU A 178 -19.43 -6.82 -13.24
CA GLU A 178 -20.65 -7.62 -13.02
C GLU A 178 -21.51 -7.08 -11.87
N LEU A 179 -20.93 -6.27 -10.98
CA LEU A 179 -21.59 -5.64 -9.83
C LEU A 179 -22.09 -4.22 -10.13
N GLY A 180 -21.99 -3.76 -11.39
CA GLY A 180 -22.38 -2.42 -11.80
C GLY A 180 -21.21 -1.44 -11.95
N ARG A 181 -21.50 -0.14 -11.95
CA ARG A 181 -20.48 0.91 -12.12
C ARG A 181 -19.74 1.14 -10.81
N GLY A 182 -18.42 1.09 -10.89
CA GLY A 182 -17.56 1.37 -9.74
C GLY A 182 -16.93 2.73 -9.69
N LEU A 183 -16.67 3.17 -8.47
CA LEU A 183 -15.80 4.30 -8.15
C LEU A 183 -14.53 3.79 -7.48
N ILE A 184 -13.36 4.11 -8.03
CA ILE A 184 -12.09 3.76 -7.40
C ILE A 184 -11.58 4.99 -6.64
N PHE A 185 -11.27 4.82 -5.36
CA PHE A 185 -10.81 5.90 -4.50
C PHE A 185 -9.30 5.80 -4.26
N TYR A 186 -8.50 6.71 -4.84
CA TYR A 186 -7.06 6.79 -4.58
C TYR A 186 -6.71 7.89 -3.57
N TRP A 187 -6.42 7.47 -2.34
CA TRP A 187 -6.20 8.37 -1.21
C TRP A 187 -5.00 9.30 -1.36
N PHE A 188 -3.95 8.89 -2.07
CA PHE A 188 -2.73 9.70 -2.20
C PHE A 188 -2.65 10.47 -3.52
N GLY A 189 -3.68 10.37 -4.37
CA GLY A 189 -3.79 11.09 -5.62
C GLY A 189 -3.44 10.25 -6.84
N ILE A 190 -3.36 10.92 -7.99
CA ILE A 190 -3.23 10.32 -9.32
C ILE A 190 -2.15 11.08 -10.10
N GLU A 191 -1.45 10.37 -10.98
CA GLU A 191 -0.53 10.94 -11.96
C GLU A 191 -1.27 11.84 -12.96
N ARG A 192 -0.75 13.06 -13.20
CA ARG A 192 -1.50 14.16 -13.84
C ARG A 192 -2.02 13.83 -15.23
N ASN A 193 -1.25 13.08 -16.01
CA ASN A 193 -1.54 12.78 -17.42
C ASN A 193 -1.91 11.31 -17.63
N LEU A 194 -2.36 10.62 -16.57
CA LEU A 194 -2.74 9.22 -16.65
C LEU A 194 -4.07 9.10 -17.40
N ARG A 195 -4.10 8.28 -18.46
CA ARG A 195 -5.35 7.85 -19.09
C ARG A 195 -5.97 6.75 -18.25
N ILE A 196 -7.20 6.97 -17.80
CA ILE A 196 -7.92 6.05 -16.90
C ILE A 196 -9.28 5.77 -17.51
N ASP A 197 -9.57 4.48 -17.70
CA ASP A 197 -10.83 3.99 -18.27
C ASP A 197 -11.92 3.80 -17.19
N TRP A 198 -11.67 4.29 -15.98
CA TRP A 198 -12.48 4.11 -14.79
C TRP A 198 -12.75 5.46 -14.14
N ASP A 199 -13.89 5.55 -13.45
CA ASP A 199 -14.19 6.70 -12.62
C ASP A 199 -13.35 6.64 -11.35
N VAL A 200 -12.64 7.74 -11.07
CA VAL A 200 -11.72 7.83 -9.95
C VAL A 200 -12.03 9.03 -9.09
N PHE A 201 -12.04 8.78 -7.79
CA PHE A 201 -12.06 9.79 -6.74
C PHE A 201 -10.72 9.88 -6.03
N THR A 202 -10.42 11.08 -5.56
CA THR A 202 -9.29 11.34 -4.67
C THR A 202 -9.76 11.98 -3.38
N TRP A 203 -8.84 12.07 -2.42
CA TRP A 203 -9.09 12.81 -1.18
C TRP A 203 -9.57 14.25 -1.45
N LYS A 204 -9.15 14.90 -2.54
CA LYS A 204 -9.56 16.27 -2.87
C LYS A 204 -11.04 16.37 -3.23
N ASP A 205 -11.58 15.32 -3.85
CA ASP A 205 -12.96 15.29 -4.29
C ASP A 205 -13.86 15.12 -3.08
N LEU A 206 -13.56 14.13 -2.23
CA LEU A 206 -14.25 13.93 -0.97
C LEU A 206 -14.13 15.14 -0.03
N TYR A 207 -12.96 15.78 0.05
CA TYR A 207 -12.74 16.95 0.90
C TYR A 207 -13.69 18.13 0.62
N LYS A 208 -14.23 18.22 -0.60
CA LYS A 208 -15.22 19.24 -0.98
C LYS A 208 -16.63 18.90 -0.48
N LEU A 209 -16.91 17.62 -0.25
CA LEU A 209 -18.25 17.09 -0.01
C LEU A 209 -18.55 16.83 1.47
N VAL A 210 -17.54 16.86 2.34
CA VAL A 210 -17.68 16.44 3.74
C VAL A 210 -17.54 17.58 4.73
N GLU A 211 -18.05 17.36 5.93
CA GLU A 211 -17.98 18.30 7.05
C GLU A 211 -16.54 18.49 7.59
N PRO A 212 -16.25 19.59 8.32
CA PRO A 212 -14.91 19.89 8.84
C PRO A 212 -14.26 18.78 9.66
N SER A 213 -15.03 18.04 10.46
CA SER A 213 -14.52 16.93 11.28
C SER A 213 -13.88 15.84 10.42
N LEU A 214 -14.54 15.47 9.31
CA LEU A 214 -14.03 14.45 8.39
C LEU A 214 -12.86 14.99 7.55
N LYS A 215 -12.86 16.29 7.22
CA LYS A 215 -11.72 16.96 6.56
C LYS A 215 -10.43 16.82 7.36
N GLU A 216 -10.48 16.97 8.68
CA GLU A 216 -9.29 16.81 9.53
C GLU A 216 -8.78 15.35 9.55
N LYS A 217 -9.69 14.37 9.60
CA LYS A 217 -9.30 12.96 9.49
C LYS A 217 -8.65 12.63 8.14
N ILE A 218 -9.18 13.17 7.05
CA ILE A 218 -8.59 13.05 5.70
C ILE A 218 -7.18 13.66 5.67
N LYS A 219 -6.99 14.87 6.23
CA LYS A 219 -5.66 15.50 6.36
C LYS A 219 -4.68 14.61 7.14
N GLY A 220 -5.15 13.97 8.20
CA GLY A 220 -4.38 13.01 8.98
C GLY A 220 -3.90 11.83 8.13
N LEU A 221 -4.78 11.24 7.32
CA LEU A 221 -4.43 10.13 6.44
C LEU A 221 -3.42 10.54 5.34
N ILE A 222 -3.68 11.63 4.61
CA ILE A 222 -2.82 12.04 3.49
C ILE A 222 -1.45 12.60 3.93
N SER A 223 -1.34 12.96 5.21
CA SER A 223 -0.09 13.40 5.85
C SER A 223 0.62 12.27 6.60
N PHE A 224 0.05 11.06 6.62
CA PHE A 224 0.55 9.93 7.40
C PHE A 224 1.96 9.51 6.99
N ILE A 225 2.87 9.55 7.96
CA ILE A 225 4.22 8.99 7.88
C ILE A 225 4.54 8.37 9.24
N PRO A 226 4.79 7.05 9.32
CA PRO A 226 5.25 6.43 10.55
C PRO A 226 6.51 7.10 11.08
N LEU A 227 6.56 7.37 12.38
CA LEU A 227 7.65 8.11 13.03
C LEU A 227 9.00 7.47 12.71
N GLU A 228 9.07 6.15 12.79
CA GLU A 228 10.26 5.34 12.57
C GLU A 228 10.77 5.42 11.14
N PHE A 229 9.93 5.76 10.15
CA PHE A 229 10.31 5.83 8.75
C PHE A 229 10.44 7.26 8.22
N ARG A 230 10.26 8.29 9.07
CA ARG A 230 10.37 9.70 8.65
C ARG A 230 11.73 10.04 8.04
N PHE A 231 12.79 9.39 8.51
CA PHE A 231 14.15 9.62 8.02
C PHE A 231 14.33 9.25 6.54
N LEU A 232 13.48 8.35 6.00
CA LEU A 232 13.54 7.91 4.60
C LEU A 232 13.10 8.98 3.61
N ILE A 233 12.38 10.00 4.07
CA ILE A 233 11.84 11.09 3.24
C ILE A 233 12.34 12.48 3.67
N SER A 234 13.25 12.53 4.65
CA SER A 234 13.86 13.77 5.15
C SER A 234 15.20 14.10 4.48
N ARG A 235 15.67 13.24 3.59
CA ARG A 235 16.85 13.46 2.74
C ARG A 235 16.41 14.07 1.41
N ASP A 236 15.87 15.29 1.48
CA ASP A 236 15.70 16.21 0.35
C ASP A 236 16.32 17.55 0.78
#